data_AF-A0A2N2RNS9-F1
#
_entry.id   AF-A0A2N2RNS9-F1
#
_cell.length_a   1.000
_cell.length_b   1.000
_cell.length_c   1.000
_cell.angle_alpha   90.00
_cell.angle_beta   90.00
_cell.angle_gamma   90.00
#
_symmetry.space_group_name_H-M   'P 1'
#
loop_
_entity.id
_entity.type
_entity.pdbx_description
1 polymer ?
#
loop_
_entity_poly.entity_id
_entity_poly.type
_entity_poly.pdbx_seq_one_letter_code
_entity_poly.pdbx_strand_id
1 'polypeptide(L)'
;MANSPYLGKEVDQWLDITKTIITDHPLDVEELLGLVIAAWEGVWSTQIGNDGARVSLREIHPPATVVGYFFEKLLAKSLATKYPEHWASGDTGKQKDLHCIQNPELSIEVKASGQLGLKIFGNRSYGQEVENTDRAKKDKSGFYITVNFYGEKLTLVRFGWIDGSDWVAQKSPTGQMAGLGQNVYDYKLIPIKGDYTLDAPVDLLNGVGGKTAESLHQMGIMSIRDVLKNSGKFTGKLSKTHTAAVAYKSAYGT
;
A
#
# COMPACT_ATOMS: atom_id res chain seq x y z
N MET A 1 20.18 -4.22 -14.09
CA MET A 1 19.12 -3.22 -13.94
C MET A 1 17.91 -3.80 -14.64
N ALA A 2 16.77 -3.86 -13.97
CA ALA A 2 15.51 -4.29 -14.56
C ALA A 2 15.10 -3.29 -15.65
N ASN A 3 14.77 -3.79 -16.84
CA ASN A 3 14.32 -2.95 -17.93
C ASN A 3 12.90 -2.45 -17.64
N SER A 4 12.70 -1.13 -17.68
CA SER A 4 11.38 -0.53 -17.50
C SER A 4 10.44 -0.99 -18.63
N PRO A 5 9.24 -1.50 -18.31
CA PRO A 5 8.24 -1.85 -19.33
C PRO A 5 7.66 -0.61 -20.02
N TYR A 6 7.88 0.59 -19.46
CA TYR A 6 7.36 1.86 -19.96
C TYR A 6 8.39 2.64 -20.80
N LEU A 7 9.59 2.09 -21.00
CA LEU A 7 10.66 2.77 -21.73
C LEU A 7 10.23 3.06 -23.18
N GLY A 8 10.25 4.33 -23.57
CA GLY A 8 9.86 4.79 -24.91
C GLY A 8 8.36 4.68 -25.21
N LYS A 9 7.52 4.60 -24.16
CA LYS A 9 6.06 4.52 -24.27
C LYS A 9 5.41 5.81 -23.80
N GLU A 10 4.37 6.23 -24.51
CA GLU A 10 3.56 7.40 -24.12
C GLU A 10 2.73 7.08 -22.87
N VAL A 11 2.42 8.11 -22.07
CA VAL A 11 1.78 7.95 -20.74
C VAL A 11 0.40 7.29 -20.84
N ASP A 12 -0.35 7.55 -21.90
CA ASP A 12 -1.67 6.96 -22.15
C ASP A 12 -1.61 5.44 -22.41
N GLN A 13 -0.45 4.91 -22.81
CA GLN A 13 -0.21 3.48 -23.02
C GLN A 13 0.14 2.75 -21.72
N TRP A 14 0.54 3.48 -20.67
CA TRP A 14 1.11 2.85 -19.47
C TRP A 14 0.10 1.96 -18.75
N LEU A 15 -1.17 2.38 -18.66
CA LEU A 15 -2.20 1.61 -17.96
C LEU A 15 -2.37 0.20 -18.55
N ASP A 16 -2.40 0.09 -19.87
CA ASP A 16 -2.59 -1.20 -20.52
C ASP A 16 -1.34 -2.08 -20.40
N ILE A 17 -0.15 -1.49 -20.48
CA ILE A 17 1.11 -2.17 -20.16
C ILE A 17 1.07 -2.72 -18.73
N THR A 18 0.65 -1.90 -17.75
CA THR A 18 0.58 -2.30 -16.35
C THR A 18 -0.39 -3.45 -16.13
N LYS A 19 -1.57 -3.42 -16.77
CA LYS A 19 -2.52 -4.54 -16.71
C LYS A 19 -1.90 -5.82 -17.26
N THR A 20 -1.24 -5.76 -18.42
CA THR A 20 -0.59 -6.94 -19.01
C THR A 20 0.46 -7.54 -18.08
N ILE A 21 1.41 -6.72 -17.58
CA ILE A 21 2.48 -7.26 -16.72
C ILE A 21 1.96 -7.76 -15.36
N ILE A 22 0.83 -7.25 -14.86
CA ILE A 22 0.18 -7.77 -13.66
C ILE A 22 -0.50 -9.10 -13.96
N THR A 23 -1.21 -9.22 -15.09
CA THR A 23 -1.86 -10.47 -15.51
C THR A 23 -0.84 -11.57 -15.79
N ASP A 24 0.30 -11.22 -16.36
CA ASP A 24 1.38 -12.18 -16.66
C ASP A 24 2.24 -12.52 -15.43
N HIS A 25 2.03 -11.83 -14.30
CA HIS A 25 2.76 -12.10 -13.07
C HIS A 25 2.33 -13.45 -12.47
N PRO A 26 3.26 -14.27 -11.92
CA PRO A 26 2.96 -15.60 -11.39
C PRO A 26 2.10 -15.61 -10.11
N LEU A 27 1.85 -14.44 -9.52
CA LEU A 27 0.90 -14.30 -8.42
C LEU A 27 -0.37 -13.65 -8.93
N ASP A 28 -1.46 -14.39 -8.81
CA ASP A 28 -2.80 -13.89 -9.06
C ASP A 28 -3.17 -12.77 -8.07
N VAL A 29 -3.95 -11.79 -8.54
CA VAL A 29 -4.30 -10.59 -7.78
C VAL A 29 -5.25 -10.89 -6.62
N GLU A 30 -6.19 -11.83 -6.79
CA GLU A 30 -7.11 -12.23 -5.72
C GLU A 30 -6.37 -13.01 -4.64
N GLU A 31 -5.48 -13.92 -5.06
CA GLU A 31 -4.58 -14.62 -4.16
C GLU A 31 -3.68 -13.65 -3.37
N LEU A 32 -3.07 -12.68 -4.06
CA LEU A 32 -2.22 -11.67 -3.43
C LEU A 32 -3.00 -10.86 -2.41
N LEU A 33 -4.25 -10.48 -2.72
CA LEU A 33 -5.11 -9.80 -1.75
C LEU A 33 -5.39 -10.67 -0.52
N GLY A 34 -5.70 -11.95 -0.71
CA GLY A 34 -5.93 -12.88 0.38
C GLY A 34 -4.72 -12.99 1.32
N LEU A 35 -3.51 -13.08 0.76
CA LEU A 35 -2.26 -13.08 1.52
C LEU A 35 -2.05 -11.75 2.28
N VAL A 36 -2.35 -10.62 1.66
CA VAL A 36 -2.25 -9.30 2.30
C VAL A 36 -3.22 -9.17 3.47
N ILE A 37 -4.49 -9.55 3.29
CA ILE A 37 -5.49 -9.49 4.36
C ILE A 37 -5.07 -10.38 5.52
N ALA A 38 -4.67 -11.63 5.25
CA ALA A 38 -4.22 -12.56 6.28
C ALA A 38 -2.98 -12.04 7.03
N ALA A 39 -2.00 -11.49 6.31
CA ALA A 39 -0.82 -10.88 6.93
C ALA A 39 -1.19 -9.66 7.78
N TRP A 40 -2.12 -8.81 7.30
CA TRP A 40 -2.59 -7.63 8.03
C TRP A 40 -3.33 -8.00 9.31
N GLU A 41 -4.22 -8.99 9.25
CA GLU A 41 -4.87 -9.56 10.43
C GLU A 41 -3.84 -10.15 11.40
N GLY A 42 -2.84 -10.85 10.87
CA GLY A 42 -1.70 -11.39 11.62
C GLY A 42 -0.93 -10.33 12.42
N VAL A 43 -0.71 -9.14 11.84
CA VAL A 43 -0.11 -8.01 12.56
C VAL A 43 -0.94 -7.68 13.79
N TRP A 44 -2.25 -7.47 13.64
CA TRP A 44 -3.10 -7.03 14.75
C TRP A 44 -3.52 -8.16 15.70
N SER A 45 -3.24 -9.41 15.37
CA SER A 45 -3.31 -10.53 16.32
C SER A 45 -1.97 -10.80 17.03
N THR A 46 -0.90 -10.12 16.66
CA THR A 46 0.43 -10.34 17.23
C THR A 46 0.51 -9.90 18.70
N GLN A 47 1.07 -10.77 19.53
CA GLN A 47 1.47 -10.48 20.90
C GLN A 47 3.00 -10.62 21.04
N ILE A 48 3.60 -9.76 21.87
CA ILE A 48 5.03 -9.76 22.14
C ILE A 48 5.24 -10.00 23.63
N GLY A 49 6.28 -10.76 23.99
CA GLY A 49 6.63 -11.10 25.37
C GLY A 49 6.27 -12.54 25.74
N ASN A 50 6.58 -12.90 26.98
CA ASN A 50 6.38 -14.24 27.53
C ASN A 50 5.25 -14.24 28.58
N ASP A 51 4.93 -15.41 29.12
CA ASP A 51 3.89 -15.58 30.13
C ASP A 51 4.08 -14.61 31.31
N GLY A 52 2.99 -13.90 31.66
CA GLY A 52 2.98 -12.85 32.69
C GLY A 52 3.36 -11.45 32.22
N ALA A 53 3.89 -11.29 31.00
CA ALA A 53 4.28 -10.00 30.42
C ALA A 53 4.00 -9.90 28.92
N ARG A 54 2.90 -10.50 28.45
CA ARG A 54 2.46 -10.40 27.05
C ARG A 54 1.76 -9.06 26.81
N VAL A 55 2.10 -8.41 25.71
CA VAL A 55 1.47 -7.16 25.28
C VAL A 55 1.04 -7.29 23.82
N SER A 56 -0.18 -6.86 23.52
CA SER A 56 -0.71 -6.85 22.15
C SER A 56 -0.19 -5.64 21.36
N LEU A 57 0.05 -5.80 20.05
CA LEU A 57 0.33 -4.65 19.19
C LEU A 57 -0.81 -3.62 19.20
N ARG A 58 -2.05 -4.06 19.45
CA ARG A 58 -3.21 -3.17 19.60
C ARG A 58 -3.14 -2.29 20.84
N GLU A 59 -2.46 -2.73 21.90
CA GLU A 59 -2.37 -1.99 23.16
C GLU A 59 -1.30 -0.89 23.07
N ILE A 60 -0.17 -1.20 22.43
CA ILE A 60 0.98 -0.28 22.38
C ILE A 60 0.91 0.74 21.24
N HIS A 61 -0.01 0.57 20.28
CA HIS A 61 -0.20 1.46 19.13
C HIS A 61 1.13 1.84 18.48
N PRO A 62 1.87 0.86 17.93
CA PRO A 62 3.25 1.08 17.51
C PRO A 62 3.30 2.08 16.34
N PRO A 63 4.44 2.76 16.15
CA PRO A 63 4.63 3.66 15.00
C PRO A 63 4.35 2.95 13.67
N ALA A 64 3.86 3.70 12.67
CA ALA A 64 3.50 3.14 11.36
C ALA A 64 4.65 2.37 10.68
N THR A 65 5.90 2.78 10.91
CA THR A 65 7.08 2.07 10.39
C THR A 65 7.24 0.67 10.98
N VAL A 66 6.91 0.50 12.27
CA VAL A 66 6.92 -0.81 12.95
C VAL A 66 5.78 -1.68 12.42
N VAL A 67 4.57 -1.12 12.29
CA VAL A 67 3.43 -1.84 11.68
C VAL A 67 3.79 -2.33 10.27
N GLY A 68 4.35 -1.45 9.43
CA GLY A 68 4.79 -1.77 8.08
C GLY A 68 5.85 -2.88 8.05
N TYR A 69 6.81 -2.84 8.99
CA TYR A 69 7.84 -3.87 9.10
C TYR A 69 7.25 -5.25 9.47
N PHE A 70 6.37 -5.31 10.49
CA PHE A 70 5.69 -6.56 10.85
C PHE A 70 4.86 -7.10 9.68
N PHE A 71 4.11 -6.23 9.01
CA PHE A 71 3.33 -6.59 7.83
C PHE A 71 4.20 -7.21 6.72
N GLU A 72 5.30 -6.55 6.35
CA GLU A 72 6.24 -7.06 5.35
C GLU A 72 6.75 -8.45 5.72
N LYS A 73 7.19 -8.65 6.97
CA LYS A 73 7.73 -9.95 7.41
C LYS A 73 6.68 -11.05 7.42
N LEU A 74 5.46 -10.75 7.87
CA LEU A 74 4.36 -11.72 7.85
C LEU A 74 3.91 -12.05 6.43
N LEU A 75 3.84 -11.08 5.53
CA LEU A 75 3.48 -11.30 4.14
C LEU A 75 4.54 -12.17 3.43
N ALA A 76 5.82 -11.81 3.57
CA ALA A 76 6.94 -12.55 2.99
C ALA A 76 6.99 -14.00 3.51
N LYS A 77 6.80 -14.19 4.82
CA LYS A 77 6.79 -15.51 5.43
C LYS A 77 5.57 -16.33 4.99
N SER A 78 4.39 -15.73 4.93
CA SER A 78 3.17 -16.39 4.48
C SER A 78 3.31 -16.89 3.03
N LEU A 79 3.82 -16.03 2.14
CA LEU A 79 4.01 -16.38 0.73
C LEU A 79 5.06 -17.49 0.57
N ALA A 80 6.22 -17.37 1.22
CA ALA A 80 7.27 -18.40 1.16
C ALA A 80 6.84 -19.73 1.79
N THR A 81 5.96 -19.70 2.79
CA THR A 81 5.42 -20.93 3.39
C THR A 81 4.41 -21.60 2.46
N LYS A 82 3.58 -20.80 1.77
CA LYS A 82 2.59 -21.31 0.81
C LYS A 82 3.23 -21.85 -0.46
N TYR A 83 4.31 -21.20 -0.93
CA TYR A 83 5.00 -21.52 -2.19
C TYR A 83 6.52 -21.64 -2.01
N PRO A 84 7.01 -22.60 -1.23
CA PRO A 84 8.42 -22.67 -0.83
C PRO A 84 9.41 -22.90 -1.97
N GLU A 85 8.96 -23.47 -3.10
CA GLU A 85 9.81 -23.69 -4.28
C GLU A 85 9.86 -22.47 -5.23
N HIS A 86 8.95 -21.51 -5.05
CA HIS A 86 8.80 -20.36 -5.94
C HIS A 86 9.16 -19.04 -5.26
N TRP A 87 8.98 -18.95 -3.93
CA TRP A 87 9.11 -17.73 -3.16
C TRP A 87 9.93 -17.91 -1.89
N ALA A 88 10.76 -16.92 -1.60
CA ALA A 88 11.51 -16.79 -0.36
C ALA A 88 11.28 -15.41 0.27
N SER A 89 11.54 -15.30 1.57
CA SER A 89 11.66 -13.99 2.22
C SER A 89 12.98 -13.33 1.78
N GLY A 90 12.94 -12.02 1.51
CA GLY A 90 14.16 -11.26 1.21
C GLY A 90 15.07 -11.18 2.43
N ASP A 91 16.10 -12.01 2.48
CA ASP A 91 16.99 -12.12 3.65
C ASP A 91 18.30 -11.34 3.51
N THR A 92 18.64 -10.90 2.30
CA THR A 92 19.82 -10.07 2.03
C THR A 92 19.39 -8.71 1.51
N GLY A 93 20.08 -7.62 1.88
CA GLY A 93 19.80 -6.25 1.39
C GLY A 93 19.94 -6.06 -0.14
N LYS A 94 20.10 -7.15 -0.90
CA LYS A 94 20.17 -7.23 -2.35
C LYS A 94 18.86 -7.74 -2.98
N GLN A 95 18.03 -8.48 -2.22
CA GLN A 95 16.76 -9.06 -2.70
C GLN A 95 15.59 -8.12 -2.39
N LYS A 96 14.55 -8.20 -3.21
CA LYS A 96 13.23 -7.62 -2.89
C LYS A 96 12.56 -8.43 -1.78
N ASP A 97 11.57 -7.82 -1.14
CA ASP A 97 11.02 -8.31 0.12
C ASP A 97 10.27 -9.65 -0.06
N LEU A 98 9.55 -9.77 -1.18
CA LEU A 98 9.02 -11.04 -1.69
C LEU A 98 9.91 -11.50 -2.84
N HIS A 99 10.78 -12.47 -2.60
CA HIS A 99 11.78 -12.89 -3.59
C HIS A 99 11.28 -14.08 -4.41
N CYS A 100 11.12 -13.89 -5.72
CA CYS A 100 10.82 -14.98 -6.64
C CYS A 100 12.11 -15.74 -6.97
N ILE A 101 12.16 -17.01 -6.58
CA ILE A 101 13.35 -17.87 -6.70
C ILE A 101 13.66 -18.18 -8.17
N GLN A 102 12.62 -18.47 -8.95
CA GLN A 102 12.75 -18.90 -10.33
C GLN A 102 13.04 -17.75 -11.29
N ASN A 103 12.54 -16.55 -10.99
CA ASN A 103 12.82 -15.35 -11.77
C ASN A 103 12.90 -14.12 -10.87
N PRO A 104 14.11 -13.68 -10.48
CA PRO A 104 14.30 -12.53 -9.61
C PRO A 104 13.67 -11.22 -10.10
N GLU A 105 13.44 -11.04 -11.41
CA GLU A 105 12.80 -9.85 -11.99
C GLU A 105 11.32 -9.73 -11.61
N LEU A 106 10.68 -10.85 -11.28
CA LEU A 106 9.30 -10.94 -10.79
C LEU A 106 9.22 -10.79 -9.25
N SER A 107 10.35 -10.51 -8.58
CA SER A 107 10.33 -10.26 -7.14
C SER A 107 9.62 -8.93 -6.84
N ILE A 108 8.98 -8.83 -5.67
CA ILE A 108 8.10 -7.71 -5.31
C ILE A 108 8.65 -6.97 -4.10
N GLU A 109 8.70 -5.65 -4.19
CA GLU A 109 8.97 -4.74 -3.07
C GLU A 109 7.68 -4.42 -2.31
N VAL A 110 7.71 -4.42 -0.99
CA VAL A 110 6.58 -4.05 -0.13
C VAL A 110 6.78 -2.61 0.35
N LYS A 111 5.73 -1.79 0.28
CA LYS A 111 5.71 -0.44 0.87
C LYS A 111 4.43 -0.20 1.64
N ALA A 112 4.56 0.24 2.88
CA ALA A 112 3.43 0.54 3.76
C ALA A 112 3.42 2.03 4.15
N SER A 113 2.24 2.64 4.19
CA SER A 113 2.04 4.03 4.62
C SER A 113 0.89 4.13 5.60
N GLY A 114 1.20 4.53 6.84
CA GLY A 114 0.21 4.76 7.90
C GLY A 114 -0.31 6.19 7.98
N GLN A 115 0.04 7.05 7.01
CA GLN A 115 -0.45 8.42 6.96
C GLN A 115 -1.89 8.43 6.42
N LEU A 116 -2.76 9.24 7.04
CA LEU A 116 -4.11 9.47 6.51
C LEU A 116 -4.01 10.03 5.09
N GLY A 117 -4.54 9.26 4.13
CA GLY A 117 -4.43 9.52 2.70
C GLY A 117 -4.11 8.25 1.92
N LEU A 118 -3.98 8.40 0.61
CA LEU A 118 -3.80 7.29 -0.33
C LEU A 118 -2.40 7.26 -0.97
N LYS A 119 -1.49 8.13 -0.51
CA LYS A 119 -0.12 8.25 -1.04
C LYS A 119 0.84 7.33 -0.29
N ILE A 120 1.89 6.93 -0.99
CA ILE A 120 2.98 6.09 -0.50
C ILE A 120 4.26 6.90 -0.54
N PHE A 121 5.10 6.70 0.46
CA PHE A 121 6.38 7.38 0.59
C PHE A 121 7.49 6.35 0.68
N GLY A 122 8.54 6.55 -0.11
CA GLY A 122 9.79 5.80 -0.03
C GLY A 122 10.78 6.52 0.87
N ASN A 123 11.87 5.83 1.23
CA ASN A 123 13.00 6.46 1.91
C ASN A 123 13.62 7.52 1.00
N ARG A 124 14.17 8.61 1.55
CA ARG A 124 14.87 9.66 0.77
C ARG A 124 15.89 9.11 -0.23
N SER A 125 16.60 8.04 0.14
CA SER A 125 17.58 7.38 -0.71
C SER A 125 17.02 6.88 -2.03
N TYR A 126 15.70 6.78 -2.18
CA TYR A 126 15.03 6.36 -3.41
C TYR A 126 15.17 7.40 -4.52
N GLY A 127 15.01 8.69 -4.22
CA GLY A 127 15.10 9.78 -5.21
C GLY A 127 16.49 10.42 -5.35
N GLN A 128 17.54 9.76 -4.85
CA GLN A 128 18.93 10.17 -5.08
C GLN A 128 19.55 9.28 -6.15
N GLU A 129 20.06 9.89 -7.21
CA GLU A 129 20.98 9.25 -8.15
C GLU A 129 22.31 8.99 -7.43
N VAL A 130 22.90 7.82 -7.66
CA VAL A 130 24.13 7.41 -6.98
C VAL A 130 25.29 7.67 -7.95
N GLU A 131 26.15 8.64 -7.64
CA GLU A 131 27.36 8.95 -8.44
C GLU A 131 28.45 7.85 -8.37
N ASN A 132 28.34 6.89 -7.44
CA ASN A 132 29.32 5.81 -7.25
C ASN A 132 28.71 4.43 -7.60
N THR A 133 29.17 3.87 -8.72
CA THR A 133 28.77 2.57 -9.28
C THR A 133 29.29 1.34 -8.52
N ASP A 134 30.25 1.52 -7.59
CA ASP A 134 30.98 0.42 -6.95
C ASP A 134 30.26 -0.23 -5.75
N ARG A 135 29.07 0.26 -5.40
CA ARG A 135 28.18 -0.40 -4.44
C ARG A 135 26.85 -0.66 -5.13
N ALA A 136 26.74 -1.83 -5.79
CA ALA A 136 25.49 -2.32 -6.36
C ALA A 136 24.40 -2.41 -5.27
N LYS A 137 23.70 -1.30 -5.04
CA LYS A 137 22.52 -1.23 -4.20
C LYS A 137 21.36 -1.87 -4.95
N LYS A 138 20.43 -2.45 -4.19
CA LYS A 138 19.16 -3.02 -4.64
C LYS A 138 18.54 -2.13 -5.73
N ASP A 139 18.25 -2.74 -6.88
CA ASP A 139 17.54 -2.07 -7.96
C ASP A 139 16.16 -1.63 -7.43
N LYS A 140 15.85 -0.34 -7.61
CA LYS A 140 14.61 0.26 -7.14
C LYS A 140 13.49 0.08 -8.17
N SER A 141 13.82 -0.27 -9.41
CA SER A 141 12.81 -0.62 -10.41
C SER A 141 12.27 -2.02 -10.15
N GLY A 142 11.00 -2.26 -10.50
CA GLY A 142 10.40 -3.60 -10.47
C GLY A 142 8.97 -3.60 -9.95
N PHE A 143 8.46 -4.78 -9.61
CA PHE A 143 7.14 -4.91 -8.99
C PHE A 143 7.10 -4.38 -7.57
N TYR A 144 5.98 -3.76 -7.24
CA TYR A 144 5.64 -3.23 -5.92
C TYR A 144 4.25 -3.67 -5.51
N ILE A 145 4.14 -4.08 -4.26
CA ILE A 145 2.88 -4.06 -3.54
C ILE A 145 2.90 -2.92 -2.53
N THR A 146 1.88 -2.06 -2.60
CA THR A 146 1.76 -0.93 -1.69
C THR A 146 0.51 -1.06 -0.84
N VAL A 147 0.64 -0.80 0.46
CA VAL A 147 -0.48 -0.78 1.40
C VAL A 147 -0.58 0.58 2.10
N ASN A 148 -1.78 1.16 2.07
CA ASN A 148 -2.17 2.29 2.90
C ASN A 148 -2.99 1.78 4.07
N PHE A 149 -2.80 2.38 5.24
CA PHE A 149 -3.57 2.07 6.43
C PHE A 149 -3.74 3.29 7.32
N TYR A 150 -4.72 3.22 8.22
CA TYR A 150 -4.90 4.20 9.28
C TYR A 150 -5.33 3.49 10.57
N GLY A 151 -4.50 3.60 11.61
CA GLY A 151 -4.60 2.74 12.78
C GLY A 151 -4.54 1.28 12.36
N GLU A 152 -5.55 0.50 12.74
CA GLU A 152 -5.65 -0.92 12.39
C GLU A 152 -6.31 -1.20 11.04
N LYS A 153 -6.85 -0.17 10.38
CA LYS A 153 -7.67 -0.34 9.17
C LYS A 153 -6.79 -0.28 7.94
N LEU A 154 -6.74 -1.38 7.19
CA LEU A 154 -6.19 -1.40 5.84
C LEU A 154 -7.12 -0.57 4.94
N THR A 155 -6.60 0.46 4.29
CA THR A 155 -7.43 1.41 3.52
C THR A 155 -7.29 1.22 2.02
N LEU A 156 -6.13 0.80 1.53
CA LEU A 156 -5.92 0.54 0.11
C LEU A 156 -4.70 -0.35 -0.15
N VAL A 157 -4.87 -1.35 -1.01
CA VAL A 157 -3.79 -2.18 -1.56
C VAL A 157 -3.64 -1.86 -3.05
N ARG A 158 -2.41 -1.75 -3.53
CA ARG A 158 -2.12 -1.65 -4.98
C ARG A 158 -1.00 -2.59 -5.36
N PHE A 159 -1.02 -3.02 -6.61
CA PHE A 159 0.04 -3.81 -7.23
C PHE A 159 0.41 -3.23 -8.59
N GLY A 160 1.68 -3.33 -8.96
CA GLY A 160 2.16 -2.84 -10.25
C GLY A 160 3.67 -2.66 -10.29
N TRP A 161 4.16 -1.86 -11.24
CA TRP A 161 5.58 -1.64 -11.45
C TRP A 161 5.95 -0.18 -11.21
N ILE A 162 7.01 0.07 -10.45
CA ILE A 162 7.55 1.41 -10.24
C ILE A 162 8.99 1.41 -10.74
N ASP A 163 9.35 2.42 -11.53
CA ASP A 163 10.73 2.65 -11.93
C ASP A 163 11.50 3.41 -10.85
N GLY A 164 12.81 3.17 -10.74
CA GLY A 164 13.67 3.94 -9.84
C GLY A 164 13.55 5.46 -10.06
N SER A 165 13.35 5.89 -11.31
CA SER A 165 13.18 7.29 -11.70
C SER A 165 11.81 7.89 -11.34
N ASP A 166 10.82 7.07 -11.00
CA ASP A 166 9.51 7.57 -10.57
C ASP A 166 9.57 8.17 -9.16
N TRP A 167 10.59 7.81 -8.37
CA TRP A 167 10.79 8.30 -7.02
C TRP A 167 11.42 9.69 -7.02
N VAL A 168 10.64 10.68 -6.59
CA VAL A 168 11.09 12.07 -6.51
C VAL A 168 11.48 12.39 -5.07
N ALA A 169 12.76 12.65 -4.82
CA ALA A 169 13.23 13.11 -3.52
C ALA A 169 12.62 14.48 -3.19
N GLN A 170 12.25 14.68 -1.92
CA GLN A 170 11.82 16.00 -1.47
C GLN A 170 12.97 17.03 -1.63
N LYS A 171 12.62 18.22 -2.13
CA LYS A 171 13.57 19.33 -2.32
C LYS A 171 14.16 19.88 -1.00
N SER A 172 13.47 19.68 0.13
CA SER A 172 13.94 20.17 1.43
C SER A 172 15.11 19.31 1.95
N PRO A 173 16.22 19.90 2.45
CA PRO A 173 17.33 19.19 3.06
C PRO A 173 16.94 18.33 4.27
N THR A 174 15.81 18.64 4.92
CA THR A 174 15.26 17.92 6.09
C THR A 174 14.26 16.82 5.71
N GLY A 175 13.86 16.72 4.44
CA GLY A 175 12.89 15.74 3.97
C GLY A 175 13.47 14.33 3.96
N GLN A 176 12.90 13.42 4.77
CA GLN A 176 13.34 12.03 4.87
C GLN A 176 12.65 11.10 3.84
N MET A 177 11.83 11.66 2.95
CA MET A 177 10.94 10.87 2.09
C MET A 177 11.12 11.18 0.60
N ALA A 178 10.87 10.16 -0.22
CA ALA A 178 10.65 10.28 -1.66
C ALA A 178 9.18 10.00 -1.99
N GLY A 179 8.57 10.83 -2.84
CA GLY A 179 7.18 10.66 -3.29
C GLY A 179 7.10 10.12 -4.70
N LEU A 180 5.88 9.83 -5.14
CA LEU A 180 5.58 9.42 -6.52
C LEU A 180 4.71 10.48 -7.21
N GLY A 181 4.88 10.60 -8.52
CA GLY A 181 4.02 11.42 -9.38
C GLY A 181 2.59 10.87 -9.46
N GLN A 182 1.63 11.73 -9.83
CA GLN A 182 0.23 11.32 -9.96
C GLN A 182 0.02 10.26 -11.06
N ASN A 183 0.75 10.38 -12.17
CA ASN A 183 0.78 9.41 -13.26
C ASN A 183 1.15 7.98 -12.81
N VAL A 184 1.98 7.82 -11.78
CA VAL A 184 2.31 6.50 -11.22
C VAL A 184 1.07 5.87 -10.57
N TYR A 185 0.31 6.66 -9.80
CA TYR A 185 -0.92 6.19 -9.17
C TYR A 185 -2.06 5.96 -10.16
N ASP A 186 -2.12 6.78 -11.21
CA ASP A 186 -3.19 6.69 -12.21
C ASP A 186 -2.97 5.52 -13.18
N TYR A 187 -1.71 5.18 -13.49
CA TYR A 187 -1.40 4.25 -14.58
C TYR A 187 -0.53 3.06 -14.18
N LYS A 188 0.43 3.22 -13.26
CA LYS A 188 1.42 2.18 -12.95
C LYS A 188 1.11 1.31 -11.72
N LEU A 189 0.26 1.79 -10.82
CA LEU A 189 -0.16 1.09 -9.60
C LEU A 189 -1.66 0.86 -9.60
N ILE A 190 -2.08 -0.38 -9.85
CA ILE A 190 -3.49 -0.74 -9.95
C ILE A 190 -4.05 -1.03 -8.56
N PRO A 191 -5.14 -0.36 -8.14
CA PRO A 191 -5.87 -0.72 -6.94
C PRO A 191 -6.38 -2.16 -6.99
N ILE A 192 -6.08 -2.94 -5.96
CA ILE A 192 -6.72 -4.23 -5.75
C ILE A 192 -8.02 -3.99 -4.99
N LYS A 193 -9.14 -4.05 -5.70
CA LYS A 193 -10.46 -3.72 -5.14
C LYS A 193 -10.87 -4.75 -4.10
N GLY A 194 -11.60 -4.29 -3.08
CA GLY A 194 -12.20 -5.17 -2.09
C GLY A 194 -12.95 -4.42 -1.01
N ASP A 195 -13.88 -5.13 -0.37
CA ASP A 195 -14.74 -4.59 0.67
C ASP A 195 -13.99 -4.11 1.93
N TYR A 196 -12.75 -4.57 2.15
CA TYR A 196 -11.88 -4.09 3.22
C TYR A 196 -11.71 -2.56 3.18
N THR A 197 -11.73 -1.97 1.99
CA THR A 197 -11.57 -0.51 1.80
C THR A 197 -12.73 0.29 2.38
N LEU A 198 -13.90 -0.31 2.57
CA LEU A 198 -15.08 0.37 3.12
C LEU A 198 -14.97 0.60 4.63
N ASP A 199 -14.08 -0.11 5.31
CA ASP A 199 -13.81 0.07 6.74
C ASP A 199 -12.78 1.18 7.01
N ALA A 200 -12.28 1.82 5.95
CA ALA A 200 -11.44 3.00 6.04
C ALA A 200 -12.16 4.16 6.74
N PRO A 201 -11.42 5.05 7.43
CA PRO A 201 -11.99 6.20 8.12
C PRO A 201 -12.68 7.14 7.14
N VAL A 202 -13.78 7.77 7.59
CA VAL A 202 -14.54 8.70 6.77
C VAL A 202 -13.75 9.94 6.36
N ASP A 203 -12.72 10.29 7.13
CA ASP A 203 -11.75 11.37 6.86
C ASP A 203 -11.00 11.20 5.54
N LEU A 204 -10.98 9.99 4.98
CA LEU A 204 -10.35 9.70 3.69
C LEU A 204 -11.18 10.17 2.49
N LEU A 205 -12.47 10.42 2.69
CA LEU A 205 -13.37 10.81 1.61
C LEU A 205 -13.04 12.22 1.11
N ASN A 206 -13.00 12.36 -0.21
CA ASN A 206 -12.78 13.65 -0.85
C ASN A 206 -13.88 14.66 -0.40
N GLY A 207 -13.44 15.85 0.03
CA GLY A 207 -14.32 16.90 0.53
C GLY A 207 -14.70 16.76 2.01
N VAL A 208 -14.28 15.70 2.71
CA VAL A 208 -14.41 15.60 4.17
C VAL A 208 -13.18 16.23 4.83
N GLY A 209 -13.32 17.50 5.24
CA GLY A 209 -12.33 18.18 6.08
C GLY A 209 -12.57 17.94 7.57
N GLY A 210 -11.63 18.37 8.42
CA GLY A 210 -11.65 18.09 9.87
C GLY A 210 -12.98 18.37 10.58
N LYS A 211 -13.60 19.53 10.34
CA LYS A 211 -14.92 19.86 10.94
C LYS A 211 -16.04 18.92 10.48
N THR A 212 -16.02 18.50 9.22
CA THR A 212 -16.99 17.56 8.67
C THR A 212 -16.78 16.18 9.28
N ALA A 213 -15.52 15.73 9.39
CA ALA A 213 -15.18 14.47 10.04
C ALA A 213 -15.61 14.46 11.52
N GLU A 214 -15.30 15.51 12.29
CA GLU A 214 -15.75 15.66 13.68
C GLU A 214 -17.27 15.55 13.81
N SER A 215 -18.01 16.20 12.91
CA SER A 215 -19.48 16.13 12.90
C SER A 215 -19.98 14.71 12.64
N LEU A 216 -19.34 13.99 11.71
CA LEU A 216 -19.67 12.58 11.40
C LEU A 216 -19.34 11.66 12.59
N HIS A 217 -18.19 11.85 13.23
CA HIS A 217 -17.78 11.08 14.40
C HIS A 217 -18.75 11.26 15.58
N GLN A 218 -19.24 12.49 15.82
CA GLN A 218 -20.28 12.75 16.83
C GLN A 218 -21.60 12.04 16.53
N MET A 219 -21.88 11.75 15.27
CA MET A 219 -23.04 10.96 14.84
C MET A 219 -22.78 9.44 14.88
N GLY A 220 -21.60 8.99 15.33
CA GLY A 220 -21.18 7.59 15.32
C GLY A 220 -20.81 7.06 13.93
N ILE A 221 -20.56 7.95 12.97
CA ILE A 221 -20.22 7.60 11.59
C ILE A 221 -18.70 7.67 11.46
N MET A 222 -18.05 6.52 11.59
CA MET A 222 -16.58 6.42 11.67
C MET A 222 -15.95 5.98 10.35
N SER A 223 -16.69 5.21 9.55
CA SER A 223 -16.18 4.58 8.33
C SER A 223 -16.94 4.99 7.08
N ILE A 224 -16.33 4.72 5.91
CA ILE A 224 -16.98 4.86 4.61
C ILE A 224 -18.22 3.96 4.54
N ARG A 225 -18.17 2.75 5.10
CA ARG A 225 -19.30 1.83 5.22
C ARG A 225 -20.46 2.45 6.00
N ASP A 226 -20.17 3.15 7.09
CA ASP A 226 -21.20 3.83 7.89
C ASP A 226 -21.89 4.94 7.08
N VAL A 227 -21.14 5.69 6.28
CA VAL A 227 -21.71 6.68 5.36
C VAL A 227 -22.67 6.02 4.38
N LEU A 228 -22.24 4.94 3.72
CA LEU A 228 -23.07 4.23 2.74
C LEU A 228 -24.36 3.69 3.36
N LYS A 229 -24.29 3.19 4.61
CA LYS A 229 -25.46 2.69 5.36
C LYS A 229 -26.42 3.78 5.83
N ASN A 230 -25.97 5.04 5.91
CA ASN A 230 -26.76 6.16 6.43
C ASN A 230 -27.13 7.20 5.35
N SER A 231 -27.17 6.79 4.08
CA SER A 231 -27.39 7.63 2.89
C SER A 231 -28.58 8.60 2.97
N GLY A 232 -29.64 8.25 3.71
CA GLY A 232 -30.84 9.08 3.91
C GLY A 232 -30.80 10.06 5.09
N LYS A 233 -29.75 10.06 5.92
CA LYS A 233 -29.64 10.92 7.12
C LYS A 233 -28.83 12.19 6.89
N PHE A 234 -28.16 12.31 5.74
CA PHE A 234 -27.29 13.44 5.46
C PHE A 234 -28.03 14.58 4.79
N THR A 235 -28.15 15.70 5.50
CA THR A 235 -28.73 16.94 4.97
C THR A 235 -27.67 18.04 4.84
N GLY A 236 -27.95 19.07 4.04
CA GLY A 236 -27.08 20.23 3.88
C GLY A 236 -25.65 19.85 3.44
N LYS A 237 -24.64 20.28 4.21
CA LYS A 237 -23.21 20.08 3.90
C LYS A 237 -22.79 18.61 3.83
N LEU A 238 -23.50 17.70 4.51
CA LEU A 238 -23.18 16.26 4.54
C LEU A 238 -23.70 15.49 3.33
N SER A 239 -24.59 16.06 2.52
CA SER A 239 -25.13 15.41 1.32
C SER A 239 -24.04 14.99 0.32
N LYS A 240 -22.96 15.78 0.24
CA LYS A 240 -21.80 15.48 -0.61
C LYS A 240 -20.96 14.30 -0.10
N THR A 241 -21.01 14.01 1.20
CA THR A 241 -20.26 12.91 1.82
C THR A 241 -20.71 11.56 1.27
N HIS A 242 -22.02 11.36 1.10
CA HIS A 242 -22.54 10.13 0.50
C HIS A 242 -22.07 9.97 -0.95
N THR A 243 -22.09 11.05 -1.73
CA THR A 243 -21.59 11.03 -3.12
C THR A 243 -20.10 10.67 -3.17
N ALA A 244 -19.30 11.23 -2.26
CA ALA A 244 -17.89 10.89 -2.14
C ALA A 244 -17.67 9.42 -1.74
N ALA A 245 -18.50 8.88 -0.84
CA ALA A 245 -18.44 7.47 -0.44
C ALA A 245 -18.80 6.52 -1.59
N VAL A 246 -19.81 6.87 -2.40
CA VAL A 246 -20.17 6.10 -3.61
C VAL A 246 -19.03 6.12 -4.63
N ALA A 247 -18.42 7.28 -4.87
CA ALA A 247 -17.27 7.41 -5.76
C ALA A 247 -16.07 6.59 -5.25
N TYR A 248 -15.79 6.64 -3.94
CA TYR A 248 -14.74 5.84 -3.31
C TYR A 248 -15.00 4.33 -3.47
N LYS A 249 -16.24 3.88 -3.18
CA LYS A 249 -16.64 2.49 -3.38
C LYS A 249 -16.45 2.05 -4.83
N SER A 250 -16.85 2.87 -5.80
CA SER A 250 -16.67 2.55 -7.23
C SER A 250 -15.19 2.40 -7.62
N ALA A 251 -14.34 3.25 -7.06
CA ALA A 251 -12.90 3.23 -7.31
C ALA A 251 -12.19 2.05 -6.65
N TYR A 252 -12.54 1.69 -5.40
CA TYR A 252 -11.72 0.81 -4.55
C TYR A 252 -12.46 -0.37 -3.90
N GLY A 253 -13.79 -0.34 -3.83
CA GLY A 253 -14.62 -1.41 -3.27
C GLY A 253 -15.13 -2.39 -4.31
N THR A 254 -15.90 -3.38 -3.84
CA THR A 254 -16.61 -4.39 -4.66
C THR A 254 -18.13 -4.23 -4.60
#